data_AF-A0A946TK50-F1
#
_entry.id   AF-A0A946TK50-F1
#
_cell.length_a   1.000
_cell.length_b   1.000
_cell.length_c   1.000
_cell.angle_alpha   90.00
_cell.angle_beta   90.00
_cell.angle_gamma   90.00
#
_symmetry.space_group_name_H-M   'P 1'
#
loop_
_entity.id
_entity.type
_entity.pdbx_description
1 polymer ?
#
loop_
_entity_poly.entity_id
_entity_poly.type
_entity_poly.pdbx_seq_one_letter_code
_entity_poly.pdbx_strand_id
1 'polypeptide(L)'
;MFGKKNPLTSLIIFIVFILFFSLSSVVYMVTDYYWFGALGFESIFLIGLKAKIMLFTLSALAFFGFLMVNLWVSSIKGKAKIVSFKLKFLLALVISVVVGTSTSQKWFILLKYLEQVPFGLSDPIFIKDVAFYVFSLPFLLLLWKFAMSCVVVTIILVALDYLQSKLSGLFKPPKVVNPEAKPQFKFDSLISSFKNNGMGHLGVLVALFFVLLSVRHYLSKFTIMYSEMGIVVGAGYTDVAVILPAFKILMVVALIVAAVMYLWFAFFSGQAKLRKRHIVSYAIAVYVIFYVVGMMVVPGVVQSMKVAPNEINLEKPYIEKNIEFTKIAYGLDNVEEQEFDVEAELSAQVLDNASETIDNVRILDWRPLTKTYKQTQEIRLYYDLEGID
;
A
#
# COMPACT_ATOMS: atom_id res chain seq x y z
N MET A 1 -33.19 32.39 19.53
CA MET A 1 -32.23 32.99 20.48
C MET A 1 -31.22 31.92 20.87
N PHE A 2 -30.22 31.66 20.02
CA PHE A 2 -29.18 30.67 20.33
C PHE A 2 -28.12 31.33 21.21
N GLY A 3 -28.14 31.01 22.50
CA GLY A 3 -27.17 31.52 23.46
C GLY A 3 -25.74 31.28 22.96
N LYS A 4 -24.89 32.31 23.07
CA LYS A 4 -23.44 32.18 22.89
C LYS A 4 -22.95 31.08 23.83
N LYS A 5 -22.81 29.84 23.34
CA LYS A 5 -22.22 28.75 24.12
C LYS A 5 -20.81 29.17 24.50
N ASN A 6 -20.52 29.23 25.79
CA ASN A 6 -19.19 29.54 26.27
C ASN A 6 -18.19 28.53 25.65
N PRO A 7 -17.06 28.99 25.08
CA PRO A 7 -16.09 28.10 24.46
C PRO A 7 -15.55 27.05 25.46
N LEU A 8 -15.52 27.41 26.75
CA LEU A 8 -15.20 26.51 27.86
C LEU A 8 -16.16 25.32 27.99
N THR A 9 -17.48 25.53 27.88
CA THR A 9 -18.44 24.42 28.02
C THR A 9 -18.38 23.47 26.82
N SER A 10 -18.11 23.98 25.62
CA SER A 10 -17.92 23.14 24.43
C SER A 10 -16.60 22.35 24.47
N LEU A 11 -15.53 22.93 25.01
CA LEU A 11 -14.26 22.23 25.25
C LEU A 11 -14.42 21.11 26.29
N ILE A 12 -15.12 21.38 27.40
CA ILE A 12 -15.38 20.39 28.45
C ILE A 12 -16.19 19.22 27.91
N ILE A 13 -17.27 19.49 27.15
CA ILE A 13 -18.08 18.43 26.54
C ILE A 13 -17.25 17.58 25.57
N PHE A 14 -16.37 18.20 24.79
CA PHE A 14 -15.48 17.48 23.88
C PHE A 14 -14.44 16.61 24.60
N ILE A 15 -13.85 17.11 25.69
CA ILE A 15 -12.92 16.35 26.53
C ILE A 15 -13.63 15.16 27.20
N VAL A 16 -14.82 15.38 27.76
CA VAL A 16 -15.65 14.32 28.37
C VAL A 16 -16.04 13.27 27.34
N PHE A 17 -16.39 13.68 26.11
CA PHE A 17 -16.68 12.77 25.02
C PHE A 17 -15.45 11.91 24.66
N ILE A 18 -14.27 12.52 24.51
CA ILE A 18 -13.03 11.78 24.26
C ILE A 18 -12.73 10.79 25.39
N LEU A 19 -12.83 11.23 26.65
CA LEU A 19 -12.60 10.38 27.82
C LEU A 19 -13.54 9.19 27.85
N PHE A 20 -14.84 9.41 27.60
CA PHE A 20 -15.85 8.35 27.57
C PHE A 20 -15.56 7.30 26.49
N PHE A 21 -15.25 7.73 25.26
CA PHE A 21 -14.90 6.80 24.17
C PHE A 21 -13.54 6.14 24.37
N SER A 22 -12.63 6.76 25.12
CA SER A 22 -11.31 6.17 25.43
C SER A 22 -11.32 5.15 26.57
N LEU A 23 -12.39 5.11 27.39
CA LEU A 23 -12.44 4.29 28.60
C LEU A 23 -12.22 2.80 28.29
N SER A 24 -12.87 2.29 27.25
CA SER A 24 -12.70 0.91 26.80
C SER A 24 -11.25 0.62 26.40
N SER A 25 -10.60 1.53 25.68
CA SER A 25 -9.20 1.38 25.26
C SER A 25 -8.25 1.38 26.45
N VAL A 26 -8.51 2.22 27.47
CA VAL A 26 -7.72 2.26 28.70
C VAL A 26 -7.88 0.96 29.48
N VAL A 27 -9.09 0.43 29.60
CA VAL A 27 -9.33 -0.87 30.26
C VAL A 27 -8.55 -1.98 29.55
N TYR A 28 -8.65 -2.10 28.22
CA TYR A 28 -7.86 -3.08 27.46
C TYR A 28 -6.36 -2.91 27.68
N MET A 29 -5.84 -1.68 27.64
CA MET A 29 -4.43 -1.40 27.86
C MET A 29 -3.94 -1.82 29.26
N VAL A 30 -4.75 -1.58 30.28
CA VAL A 30 -4.43 -1.96 31.67
C VAL A 30 -4.51 -3.48 31.84
N THR A 31 -5.53 -4.12 31.27
CA THR A 31 -5.66 -5.59 31.26
C THR A 31 -4.46 -6.25 30.59
N ASP A 32 -4.06 -5.76 29.41
CA ASP A 32 -2.87 -6.24 28.71
C ASP A 32 -1.61 -6.05 29.55
N TYR A 33 -1.42 -4.89 30.18
CA TYR A 33 -0.27 -4.64 31.05
C TYR A 33 -0.17 -5.66 32.19
N TYR A 34 -1.26 -5.91 32.91
CA TYR A 34 -1.25 -6.92 33.99
C TYR A 34 -1.04 -8.34 33.45
N TRP A 35 -1.58 -8.66 32.27
CA TRP A 35 -1.36 -9.95 31.62
C TRP A 35 0.10 -10.17 31.23
N PHE A 36 0.74 -9.18 30.60
CA PHE A 36 2.17 -9.21 30.28
C PHE A 36 3.03 -9.29 31.55
N GLY A 37 2.66 -8.57 32.61
CA GLY A 37 3.32 -8.63 33.91
C GLY A 37 3.24 -10.03 34.55
N ALA A 38 2.08 -10.68 34.49
CA ALA A 38 1.89 -12.04 35.01
C ALA A 38 2.77 -13.08 34.30
N LEU A 39 3.14 -12.84 33.04
CA LEU A 39 4.03 -13.71 32.25
C LEU A 39 5.51 -13.32 32.34
N GLY A 40 5.87 -12.26 33.08
CA GLY A 40 7.24 -11.75 33.17
C GLY A 40 7.72 -10.98 31.92
N PHE A 41 6.81 -10.61 31.02
CA PHE A 41 7.10 -9.91 29.76
C PHE A 41 6.70 -8.43 29.77
N GLU A 42 6.70 -7.79 30.94
CA GLU A 42 6.34 -6.36 31.10
C GLU A 42 7.17 -5.44 30.19
N SER A 43 8.46 -5.74 30.02
CA SER A 43 9.36 -4.97 29.16
C SER A 43 8.91 -4.94 27.70
N ILE A 44 8.37 -6.05 27.17
CA ILE A 44 7.88 -6.15 25.79
C ILE A 44 6.68 -5.23 25.60
N PHE A 45 5.75 -5.21 26.56
CA PHE A 45 4.61 -4.30 26.53
C PHE A 45 5.06 -2.84 26.53
N LEU A 46 6.01 -2.47 27.39
CA LEU A 46 6.52 -1.10 27.49
C LEU A 46 7.26 -0.66 26.21
N ILE A 47 8.03 -1.54 25.57
CA ILE A 47 8.68 -1.26 24.28
C ILE A 47 7.62 -0.99 23.21
N GLY A 48 6.61 -1.84 23.11
CA GLY A 48 5.50 -1.66 22.17
C GLY A 48 4.72 -0.36 22.42
N LEU A 49 4.42 -0.06 23.69
CA LEU A 49 3.72 1.16 24.09
C LEU A 49 4.53 2.42 23.76
N LYS A 50 5.82 2.45 24.07
CA LYS A 50 6.73 3.55 23.72
C LYS A 50 6.76 3.79 22.21
N ALA A 51 6.88 2.72 21.41
CA ALA A 51 6.86 2.82 19.95
C ALA A 51 5.52 3.36 19.41
N LYS A 52 4.38 2.91 19.97
CA LYS A 52 3.04 3.43 19.63
C LYS A 52 2.93 4.93 19.94
N ILE A 53 3.35 5.37 21.13
CA ILE A 53 3.30 6.78 21.55
C ILE A 53 4.23 7.63 20.67
N MET A 54 5.44 7.16 20.38
CA MET A 54 6.40 7.85 19.52
C MET A 54 5.85 8.02 18.10
N LEU A 55 5.34 6.94 17.47
CA LEU A 55 4.73 7.04 16.15
C LEU A 55 3.51 7.95 16.14
N PHE A 56 2.63 7.83 17.14
CA PHE A 56 1.46 8.70 17.27
C PHE A 56 1.87 10.17 17.30
N THR A 57 2.77 10.55 18.20
CA THR A 57 3.16 11.94 18.41
C THR A 57 3.87 12.52 17.19
N LEU A 58 4.87 11.81 16.64
CA LEU A 58 5.61 12.27 15.46
C LEU A 58 4.71 12.42 14.24
N SER A 59 3.88 11.43 13.94
CA SER A 59 3.00 11.49 12.76
C SER A 59 1.87 12.51 12.93
N ALA A 60 1.26 12.62 14.11
CA ALA A 60 0.24 13.63 14.38
C ALA A 60 0.81 15.06 14.26
N LEU A 61 1.97 15.33 14.87
CA LEU A 61 2.60 16.66 14.81
C LEU A 61 3.06 17.00 13.40
N ALA A 62 3.69 16.06 12.68
CA ALA A 62 4.14 16.29 11.31
C ALA A 62 2.95 16.55 10.35
N PHE A 63 1.89 15.74 10.45
CA PHE A 63 0.67 15.93 9.66
C PHE A 63 -0.01 17.27 10.00
N PHE A 64 -0.16 17.57 11.30
CA PHE A 64 -0.75 18.81 11.78
C PHE A 64 0.00 20.03 11.27
N GLY A 65 1.32 20.06 11.45
CA GLY A 65 2.18 21.15 11.00
C GLY A 65 2.08 21.35 9.49
N PHE A 66 2.20 20.28 8.71
CA PHE A 66 2.08 20.34 7.25
C PHE A 66 0.71 20.85 6.80
N LEU A 67 -0.38 20.30 7.33
CA LEU A 67 -1.74 20.70 6.97
C LEU A 67 -2.01 22.16 7.39
N MET A 68 -1.62 22.55 8.60
CA MET A 68 -1.87 23.88 9.13
C MET A 68 -1.13 24.97 8.35
N VAL A 69 0.13 24.74 7.97
CA VAL A 69 0.88 25.67 7.13
C VAL A 69 0.13 25.90 5.81
N ASN A 70 -0.34 24.84 5.15
CA ASN A 70 -1.06 24.96 3.89
C ASN A 70 -2.45 25.62 4.05
N LEU A 71 -3.19 25.31 5.11
CA LEU A 71 -4.48 25.97 5.41
C LEU A 71 -4.29 27.45 5.77
N TRP A 72 -3.18 27.81 6.42
CA TRP A 72 -2.83 29.19 6.69
C TRP A 72 -2.50 29.96 5.40
N VAL A 73 -1.66 29.40 4.52
CA VAL A 73 -1.37 29.97 3.20
C VAL A 73 -2.66 30.15 2.38
N SER A 74 -3.55 29.15 2.41
CA SER A 74 -4.85 29.22 1.75
C SER A 74 -5.73 30.35 2.32
N SER A 75 -5.76 30.50 3.65
CA SER A 75 -6.56 31.53 4.32
C SER A 75 -6.09 32.96 4.04
N ILE A 76 -4.78 33.16 3.83
CA ILE A 76 -4.21 34.46 3.44
C ILE A 76 -4.55 34.80 1.99
N LYS A 77 -4.39 33.81 1.10
CA LYS A 77 -4.60 33.99 -0.35
C LYS A 77 -6.08 34.00 -0.74
N GLY A 78 -6.93 33.35 0.05
CA GLY A 78 -8.36 33.21 -0.19
C GLY A 78 -9.14 34.49 0.11
N LYS A 79 -10.04 34.87 -0.80
CA LYS A 79 -10.89 36.07 -0.63
C LYS A 79 -12.07 35.86 0.32
N ALA A 80 -12.54 34.61 0.46
CA ALA A 80 -13.67 34.28 1.31
C ALA A 80 -13.19 33.76 2.66
N LYS A 81 -13.85 34.22 3.74
CA LYS A 81 -13.59 33.81 5.12
C LYS A 81 -14.87 33.29 5.76
N ILE A 82 -15.51 32.31 5.11
CA ILE A 82 -16.77 31.73 5.60
C ILE A 82 -16.45 30.74 6.73
N VAL A 83 -15.47 29.86 6.51
CA VAL A 83 -14.98 28.96 7.54
C VAL A 83 -13.97 29.71 8.40
N SER A 84 -14.27 29.86 9.69
CA SER A 84 -13.37 30.54 10.63
C SER A 84 -12.04 29.78 10.78
N PHE A 85 -10.94 30.50 10.99
CA PHE A 85 -9.63 29.88 11.19
C PHE A 85 -9.61 28.97 12.43
N LYS A 86 -10.38 29.30 13.48
CA LYS A 86 -10.55 28.45 14.67
C LYS A 86 -11.13 27.08 14.31
N LEU A 87 -12.12 27.04 13.41
CA LEU A 87 -12.72 25.79 12.95
C LEU A 87 -11.74 24.98 12.09
N LYS A 88 -10.96 25.64 11.23
CA LYS A 88 -9.89 24.98 10.44
C LYS A 88 -8.83 24.35 11.34
N PHE A 89 -8.41 25.07 12.38
CA PHE A 89 -7.47 24.57 13.39
C PHE A 89 -8.01 23.34 14.11
N LEU A 90 -9.26 23.40 14.59
CA LEU A 90 -9.89 22.27 15.28
C LEU A 90 -10.04 21.07 14.35
N LEU A 91 -10.44 21.29 13.09
CA LEU A 91 -10.54 20.22 12.10
C LEU A 91 -9.16 19.59 11.82
N ALA A 92 -8.13 20.41 11.61
CA ALA A 92 -6.78 19.93 11.39
C ALA A 92 -6.27 19.13 12.60
N LEU A 93 -6.54 19.58 13.83
CA LEU A 93 -6.19 18.86 15.06
C LEU A 93 -6.87 17.49 15.10
N VAL A 94 -8.19 17.43 14.87
CA VAL A 94 -8.94 16.17 14.87
C VAL A 94 -8.41 15.20 13.81
N ILE A 95 -8.21 15.67 12.57
CA ILE A 95 -7.67 14.82 11.49
C ILE A 95 -6.26 14.33 11.83
N SER A 96 -5.42 15.18 12.42
CA SER A 96 -4.05 14.82 12.82
C SER A 96 -4.03 13.75 13.90
N VAL A 97 -4.96 13.81 14.87
CA VAL A 97 -5.12 12.76 15.88
C VAL A 97 -5.55 11.44 15.23
N VAL A 98 -6.49 11.47 14.28
CA VAL A 98 -6.91 10.26 13.55
C VAL A 98 -5.74 9.65 12.75
N VAL A 99 -4.96 10.47 12.05
CA VAL A 99 -3.77 10.03 11.32
C VAL A 99 -2.71 9.48 12.27
N GLY A 100 -2.49 10.14 13.40
CA GLY A 100 -1.59 9.68 14.47
C GLY A 100 -1.97 8.31 15.00
N THR A 101 -3.25 8.13 15.33
CA THR A 101 -3.79 6.85 15.83
C THR A 101 -3.69 5.75 14.77
N SER A 102 -3.95 6.06 13.50
CA SER A 102 -3.81 5.08 12.42
C SER A 102 -2.35 4.63 12.24
N THR A 103 -1.41 5.58 12.31
CA THR A 103 0.03 5.31 12.14
C THR A 103 0.63 4.57 13.33
N SER A 104 0.17 4.85 14.55
CA SER A 104 0.67 4.17 15.76
C SER A 104 0.40 2.66 15.75
N GLN A 105 -0.64 2.21 15.06
CA GLN A 105 -0.89 0.77 14.85
C GLN A 105 0.20 0.06 14.03
N LYS A 106 1.09 0.81 13.39
CA LYS A 106 2.23 0.29 12.62
C LYS A 106 3.54 0.26 13.43
N TRP A 107 3.47 0.36 14.76
CA TRP A 107 4.60 0.30 15.69
C TRP A 107 5.54 -0.88 15.44
N PHE A 108 5.01 -2.07 15.13
CA PHE A 108 5.83 -3.24 14.89
C PHE A 108 6.69 -3.12 13.62
N ILE A 109 6.21 -2.39 12.59
CA ILE A 109 7.00 -2.11 11.39
C ILE A 109 8.17 -1.18 11.74
N LEU A 110 7.96 -0.19 12.60
CA LEU A 110 9.04 0.69 13.07
C LEU A 110 10.08 -0.10 13.86
N LEU A 111 9.67 -0.92 14.83
CA LEU A 111 10.61 -1.70 15.63
C LEU A 111 11.41 -2.68 14.78
N LYS A 112 10.77 -3.37 13.83
CA LYS A 112 11.47 -4.24 12.87
C LYS A 112 12.54 -3.51 12.07
N TYR A 113 12.32 -2.24 11.72
CA TYR A 113 13.31 -1.43 11.01
C TYR A 113 14.47 -0.98 11.91
N LEU A 114 14.17 -0.56 13.14
CA LEU A 114 15.17 -0.09 14.09
C LEU A 114 16.08 -1.24 14.58
N GLU A 115 15.49 -2.40 14.85
CA GLU A 115 16.15 -3.60 15.36
C GLU A 115 16.41 -4.64 14.24
N GLN A 116 16.69 -4.16 13.02
CA GLN A 116 16.91 -5.03 11.86
C GLN A 116 18.24 -5.80 11.99
N VAL A 117 18.24 -7.07 11.61
CA VAL A 117 19.41 -7.95 11.60
C VAL A 117 19.63 -8.46 10.16
N PRO A 118 20.88 -8.45 9.63
CA PRO A 118 21.14 -9.02 8.31
C PRO A 118 20.92 -10.53 8.30
N PHE A 119 20.36 -11.04 7.20
CA PHE A 119 20.25 -12.49 7.00
C PHE A 119 21.55 -13.08 6.45
N GLY A 120 22.41 -12.26 5.83
CA GLY A 120 23.64 -12.72 5.17
C GLY A 120 23.40 -13.34 3.80
N LEU A 121 22.17 -13.25 3.28
CA LEU A 121 21.74 -13.79 2.00
C LEU A 121 21.25 -12.65 1.12
N SER A 122 21.83 -12.50 -0.07
CA SER A 122 21.46 -11.46 -1.03
C SER A 122 20.55 -11.99 -2.13
N ASP A 123 19.57 -11.18 -2.53
CA ASP A 123 18.71 -11.50 -3.67
C ASP A 123 19.48 -11.36 -5.00
N PRO A 124 19.18 -12.19 -6.02
CA PRO A 124 19.93 -12.22 -7.27
C PRO A 124 19.61 -11.06 -8.23
N ILE A 125 18.55 -10.28 -8.00
CA ILE A 125 18.08 -9.25 -8.95
C ILE A 125 18.58 -7.85 -8.56
N PHE A 126 18.46 -7.50 -7.28
CA PHE A 126 18.82 -6.18 -6.74
C PHE A 126 20.06 -6.19 -5.87
N ILE A 127 20.60 -7.37 -5.54
CA ILE A 127 21.80 -7.54 -4.71
C ILE A 127 21.58 -6.83 -3.36
N LYS A 128 20.43 -7.09 -2.75
CA LYS A 128 20.04 -6.63 -1.42
C LYS A 128 19.91 -7.83 -0.50
N ASP A 129 20.37 -7.66 0.73
CA ASP A 129 20.14 -8.64 1.79
C ASP A 129 18.62 -8.84 1.97
N VAL A 130 18.20 -10.07 2.24
CA VAL A 130 16.79 -10.40 2.52
C VAL A 130 16.20 -9.53 3.65
N ALA A 131 17.01 -9.08 4.61
CA ALA A 131 16.63 -8.11 5.64
C ALA A 131 15.98 -6.84 5.08
N PHE A 132 16.43 -6.37 3.91
CA PHE A 132 15.84 -5.20 3.26
C PHE A 132 14.35 -5.40 2.98
N TYR A 133 13.95 -6.59 2.54
CA TYR A 133 12.56 -6.92 2.20
C TYR A 133 11.72 -7.17 3.45
N VAL A 134 12.29 -7.81 4.49
CA VAL A 134 11.53 -8.16 5.70
C VAL A 134 11.35 -6.95 6.64
N PHE A 135 12.36 -6.08 6.72
CA PHE A 135 12.47 -5.02 7.71
C PHE A 135 12.42 -3.61 7.09
N SER A 136 13.29 -3.30 6.13
CA SER A 136 13.46 -1.92 5.67
C SER A 136 12.39 -1.43 4.69
N LEU A 137 12.07 -2.22 3.67
CA LEU A 137 11.11 -1.87 2.62
C LEU A 137 9.70 -1.61 3.16
N PRO A 138 9.14 -2.41 4.09
CA PRO A 138 7.85 -2.11 4.71
C PRO A 138 7.82 -0.75 5.43
N PHE A 139 8.92 -0.37 6.08
CA PHE A 139 9.04 0.93 6.75
C PHE A 139 9.16 2.09 5.74
N LEU A 140 9.96 1.94 4.68
CA LEU A 140 10.05 2.94 3.61
C LEU A 140 8.69 3.15 2.90
N LEU A 141 7.94 2.07 2.67
CA LEU A 141 6.58 2.14 2.14
C LEU A 141 5.60 2.79 3.13
N LEU A 142 5.76 2.59 4.44
CA LEU A 142 4.98 3.26 5.48
C LEU A 142 5.25 4.78 5.46
N LEU A 143 6.51 5.20 5.41
CA LEU A 143 6.90 6.61 5.31
C LEU A 143 6.32 7.26 4.05
N TRP A 144 6.43 6.58 2.90
CA TRP A 144 5.84 7.05 1.66
C TRP A 144 4.31 7.16 1.76
N LYS A 145 3.62 6.15 2.29
CA LYS A 145 2.15 6.18 2.49
C LYS A 145 1.72 7.35 3.37
N PHE A 146 2.47 7.63 4.44
CA PHE A 146 2.24 8.78 5.31
C PHE A 146 2.46 10.11 4.59
N ALA A 147 3.59 10.30 3.89
CA ALA A 147 3.84 11.52 3.12
C ALA A 147 2.78 11.75 2.03
N MET A 148 2.37 10.68 1.35
CA MET A 148 1.34 10.73 0.33
C MET A 148 -0.03 11.11 0.91
N SER A 149 -0.41 10.57 2.08
CA SER A 149 -1.67 10.93 2.73
C SER A 149 -1.67 12.40 3.20
N CYS A 150 -0.54 12.91 3.73
CA CYS A 150 -0.36 14.33 4.04
C CYS A 150 -0.70 15.20 2.82
N VAL A 151 -0.12 14.90 1.66
CA VAL A 151 -0.31 15.69 0.44
C VAL A 151 -1.73 15.58 -0.09
N VAL A 152 -2.29 14.37 -0.20
CA VAL A 152 -3.64 14.15 -0.76
C VAL A 152 -4.71 14.83 0.09
N VAL A 153 -4.69 14.62 1.41
CA VAL A 153 -5.67 15.25 2.31
C VAL A 153 -5.52 16.78 2.29
N THR A 154 -4.29 17.28 2.25
CA THR A 154 -4.03 18.72 2.13
C THR A 154 -4.54 19.30 0.82
N ILE A 155 -4.34 18.64 -0.33
CA ILE A 155 -4.89 19.06 -1.62
C ILE A 155 -6.41 19.18 -1.54
N ILE A 156 -7.08 18.17 -0.97
CA ILE A 156 -8.55 18.15 -0.84
C ILE A 156 -9.01 19.32 0.04
N LEU A 157 -8.45 19.47 1.24
CA LEU A 157 -8.88 20.50 2.19
C LEU A 157 -8.56 21.92 1.70
N VAL A 158 -7.40 22.14 1.09
CA VAL A 158 -7.04 23.42 0.48
C VAL A 158 -7.93 23.72 -0.73
N ALA A 159 -8.28 22.72 -1.55
CA ALA A 159 -9.19 22.91 -2.67
C ALA A 159 -10.60 23.30 -2.17
N LEU A 160 -11.12 22.62 -1.14
CA LEU A 160 -12.38 22.97 -0.50
C LEU A 160 -12.36 24.38 0.10
N ASP A 161 -11.24 24.77 0.71
CA ASP A 161 -11.08 26.12 1.28
C ASP A 161 -11.13 27.21 0.21
N TYR A 162 -10.49 27.02 -0.95
CA TYR A 162 -10.62 27.96 -2.07
C TYR A 162 -12.03 27.98 -2.66
N LEU A 163 -12.76 26.86 -2.62
CA LEU A 163 -14.13 26.74 -3.13
C LEU A 163 -15.22 27.22 -2.16
N GLN A 164 -14.89 27.55 -0.91
CA GLN A 164 -15.87 27.86 0.14
C GLN A 164 -16.90 28.94 -0.25
N SER A 165 -16.50 29.95 -1.03
CA SER A 165 -17.39 31.01 -1.50
C SER A 165 -18.52 30.49 -2.38
N LYS A 166 -18.22 29.57 -3.30
CA LYS A 166 -19.20 28.94 -4.19
C LYS A 166 -19.99 27.86 -3.50
N LEU A 167 -19.34 27.07 -2.64
CA LEU A 167 -20.01 26.07 -1.83
C LEU A 167 -21.07 26.72 -0.94
N SER A 168 -20.78 27.86 -0.31
CA SER A 168 -21.80 28.59 0.47
C SER A 168 -22.93 29.17 -0.39
N GLY A 169 -22.68 29.45 -1.67
CA GLY A 169 -23.70 29.91 -2.61
C GLY A 169 -24.73 28.82 -2.94
N LEU A 170 -24.36 27.55 -2.87
CA LEU A 170 -25.28 26.41 -3.03
C LEU A 170 -26.28 26.29 -1.88
N PHE A 171 -25.89 26.74 -0.68
CA PHE A 171 -26.74 26.70 0.51
C PHE A 171 -27.52 28.01 0.76
N LYS A 172 -27.36 29.02 -0.11
CA LYS A 172 -28.19 30.22 -0.08
C LYS A 172 -29.41 30.00 -0.98
N PRO A 173 -30.63 30.38 -0.55
CA PRO A 173 -31.79 30.29 -1.42
C PRO A 173 -31.50 31.07 -2.72
N PRO A 174 -31.79 30.48 -3.90
CA PRO A 174 -31.50 31.14 -5.16
C PRO A 174 -32.22 32.48 -5.16
N LYS A 175 -31.49 33.58 -5.43
CA LYS A 175 -32.14 34.83 -5.78
C LYS A 175 -32.86 34.57 -7.10
N VAL A 176 -34.20 34.54 -7.07
CA VAL A 176 -35.02 34.35 -8.27
C VAL A 176 -34.90 35.63 -9.09
N VAL A 177 -33.86 35.68 -9.93
CA VAL A 177 -33.63 36.77 -10.88
C VAL A 177 -34.35 36.48 -12.20
N ASN A 178 -34.62 35.19 -12.50
CA ASN A 178 -35.41 34.78 -13.66
C ASN A 178 -36.06 33.40 -13.42
N PRO A 179 -37.41 33.26 -13.38
CA PRO A 179 -38.10 32.00 -13.07
C PRO A 179 -37.85 30.86 -14.06
N GLU A 180 -37.45 31.18 -15.29
CA GLU A 180 -37.25 30.21 -16.38
C GLU A 180 -35.80 29.70 -16.51
N ALA A 181 -34.86 30.31 -15.80
CA ALA A 181 -33.45 29.95 -15.88
C ALA A 181 -33.16 28.69 -15.06
N LYS A 182 -33.02 27.54 -15.72
CA LYS A 182 -32.54 26.31 -15.07
C LYS A 182 -31.13 26.55 -14.50
N PRO A 183 -30.86 26.22 -13.22
CA PRO A 183 -29.52 26.33 -12.66
C PRO A 183 -28.57 25.39 -13.42
N GLN A 184 -27.72 25.96 -14.28
CA GLN A 184 -26.71 25.20 -15.00
C GLN A 184 -25.41 25.18 -14.20
N PHE A 185 -25.00 23.99 -13.78
CA PHE A 185 -23.70 23.79 -13.16
C PHE A 185 -22.61 23.90 -14.23
N LYS A 186 -21.97 25.08 -14.34
CA LYS A 186 -20.87 25.29 -15.30
C LYS A 186 -19.52 25.01 -14.64
N PHE A 187 -18.81 23.98 -15.12
CA PHE A 187 -17.46 23.60 -14.66
C PHE A 187 -16.46 24.76 -14.75
N ASP A 188 -16.55 25.59 -15.79
CA ASP A 188 -15.73 26.80 -15.95
C ASP A 188 -15.86 27.77 -14.78
N SER A 189 -17.02 27.76 -14.12
CA SER A 189 -17.25 28.56 -12.93
C SER A 189 -16.48 27.98 -11.72
N LEU A 190 -16.39 26.66 -11.53
CA LEU A 190 -15.57 26.09 -10.44
C LEU A 190 -14.09 26.45 -10.61
N ILE A 191 -13.59 26.34 -11.85
CA ILE A 191 -12.19 26.62 -12.19
C ILE A 191 -11.86 28.12 -11.96
N SER A 192 -12.80 29.02 -12.24
CA SER A 192 -12.59 30.46 -12.03
C SER A 192 -12.48 30.87 -10.55
N SER A 193 -12.96 30.04 -9.61
CA SER A 193 -12.77 30.28 -8.16
C SER A 193 -11.30 30.20 -7.74
N PHE A 194 -10.48 29.42 -8.44
CA PHE A 194 -9.06 29.25 -8.12
C PHE A 194 -8.15 30.32 -8.74
N LYS A 195 -8.71 31.24 -9.56
CA LYS A 195 -8.00 32.11 -10.52
C LYS A 195 -7.08 33.17 -9.90
N ASN A 196 -7.23 33.52 -8.62
CA ASN A 196 -6.43 34.59 -7.98
C ASN A 196 -5.62 34.08 -6.78
N ASN A 197 -4.57 33.28 -7.04
CA ASN A 197 -3.58 32.71 -6.10
C ASN A 197 -3.84 31.29 -5.56
N GLY A 198 -5.04 30.72 -5.78
CA GLY A 198 -5.32 29.33 -5.40
C GLY A 198 -4.74 28.29 -6.36
N MET A 199 -4.74 28.60 -7.66
CA MET A 199 -4.15 27.74 -8.69
C MET A 199 -2.67 27.46 -8.46
N GLY A 200 -1.85 28.48 -8.18
CA GLY A 200 -0.42 28.30 -7.94
C GLY A 200 -0.12 27.42 -6.71
N HIS A 201 -0.83 27.65 -5.61
CA HIS A 201 -0.65 26.88 -4.38
C HIS A 201 -1.06 25.41 -4.55
N LEU A 202 -2.25 25.14 -5.09
CA LEU A 202 -2.69 23.78 -5.42
C LEU A 202 -1.77 23.13 -6.44
N GLY A 203 -1.27 23.89 -7.40
CA GLY A 203 -0.32 23.43 -8.39
C GLY A 203 0.99 22.90 -7.81
N VAL A 204 1.56 23.60 -6.83
CA VAL A 204 2.75 23.15 -6.10
C VAL A 204 2.46 21.87 -5.33
N LEU A 205 1.30 21.77 -4.67
CA LEU A 205 0.90 20.55 -3.97
C LEU A 205 0.71 19.36 -4.92
N VAL A 206 0.13 19.57 -6.10
CA VAL A 206 -0.02 18.50 -7.10
C VAL A 206 1.34 18.14 -7.72
N ALA A 207 2.25 19.10 -7.93
CA ALA A 207 3.62 18.79 -8.34
C ALA A 207 4.31 17.90 -7.28
N LEU A 208 4.18 18.23 -6.00
CA LEU A 208 4.70 17.42 -4.89
C LEU A 208 4.07 16.01 -4.86
N PHE A 209 2.78 15.88 -5.16
CA PHE A 209 2.11 14.58 -5.33
C PHE A 209 2.79 13.73 -6.41
N PHE A 210 3.15 14.32 -7.56
CA PHE A 210 3.85 13.60 -8.62
C PHE A 210 5.30 13.26 -8.27
N VAL A 211 6.00 14.09 -7.49
CA VAL A 211 7.30 13.73 -6.90
C VAL A 211 7.15 12.50 -6.00
N LEU A 212 6.13 12.48 -5.14
CA LEU A 212 5.86 11.31 -4.30
C LEU A 212 5.47 10.09 -5.12
N LEU A 213 4.75 10.22 -6.24
CA LEU A 213 4.51 9.11 -7.16
C LEU A 213 5.80 8.56 -7.77
N SER A 214 6.76 9.42 -8.13
CA SER A 214 8.08 8.96 -8.56
C SER A 214 8.77 8.13 -7.48
N VAL A 215 8.77 8.62 -6.23
CA VAL A 215 9.32 7.87 -5.08
C VAL A 215 8.58 6.55 -4.88
N ARG A 216 7.25 6.51 -5.09
CA ARG A 216 6.49 5.26 -5.06
C ARG A 216 7.04 4.28 -6.08
N HIS A 217 7.17 4.67 -7.34
CA HIS A 217 7.64 3.77 -8.41
C HIS A 217 9.06 3.27 -8.13
N TYR A 218 9.93 4.13 -7.60
CA TYR A 218 11.26 3.72 -7.14
C TYR A 218 11.20 2.62 -6.07
N LEU A 219 10.32 2.74 -5.06
CA LEU A 219 10.15 1.72 -4.03
C LEU A 219 9.45 0.46 -4.56
N SER A 220 8.50 0.63 -5.49
CA SER A 220 7.68 -0.44 -6.08
C SER A 220 8.50 -1.44 -6.86
N LYS A 221 9.61 -1.01 -7.47
CA LYS A 221 10.49 -1.95 -8.19
C LYS A 221 10.95 -3.10 -7.28
N PHE A 222 11.13 -2.87 -5.98
CA PHE A 222 11.53 -3.90 -5.04
C PHE A 222 10.37 -4.82 -4.63
N THR A 223 9.12 -4.40 -4.81
CA THR A 223 7.96 -5.22 -4.43
C THR A 223 7.68 -6.34 -5.41
N ILE A 224 8.40 -6.42 -6.54
CA ILE A 224 8.32 -7.58 -7.45
C ILE A 224 8.75 -8.88 -6.76
N MET A 225 9.52 -8.80 -5.67
CA MET A 225 9.87 -9.95 -4.84
C MET A 225 8.68 -10.53 -4.06
N TYR A 226 7.52 -9.87 -4.10
CA TYR A 226 6.27 -10.36 -3.54
C TYR A 226 5.20 -10.57 -4.63
N SER A 227 5.61 -10.71 -5.89
CA SER A 227 4.65 -10.90 -6.98
C SER A 227 4.00 -12.28 -6.88
N GLU A 228 2.70 -12.34 -7.21
CA GLU A 228 1.90 -13.57 -7.26
C GLU A 228 1.40 -13.83 -8.70
N MET A 229 2.03 -13.21 -9.71
CA MET A 229 1.58 -13.28 -11.10
C MET A 229 1.86 -14.64 -11.76
N GLY A 230 2.97 -15.29 -11.41
CA GLY A 230 3.41 -16.57 -11.99
C GLY A 230 2.95 -17.80 -11.19
N ILE A 231 3.52 -18.96 -11.52
CA ILE A 231 3.28 -20.23 -10.79
C ILE A 231 3.85 -20.17 -9.36
N VAL A 232 4.90 -19.38 -9.15
CA VAL A 232 5.60 -19.23 -7.87
C VAL A 232 5.43 -17.81 -7.33
N VAL A 233 5.44 -17.68 -6.00
CA VAL A 233 5.42 -16.37 -5.33
C VAL A 233 6.83 -15.79 -5.34
N GLY A 234 7.01 -14.63 -5.98
CA GLY A 234 8.30 -13.99 -6.17
C GLY A 234 8.40 -13.40 -7.57
N ALA A 235 9.56 -12.83 -7.89
CA ALA A 235 9.77 -12.21 -9.20
C ALA A 235 9.79 -13.28 -10.30
N GLY A 236 8.83 -13.23 -11.23
CA GLY A 236 8.82 -14.05 -12.45
C GLY A 236 9.40 -13.33 -13.68
N TYR A 237 9.34 -13.97 -14.84
CA TYR A 237 9.85 -13.41 -16.09
C TYR A 237 9.20 -12.06 -16.43
N THR A 238 7.87 -11.99 -16.39
CA THR A 238 7.13 -10.77 -16.73
C THR A 238 7.44 -9.64 -15.72
N ASP A 239 7.62 -9.97 -14.44
CA ASP A 239 7.98 -8.97 -13.43
C ASP A 239 9.33 -8.30 -13.73
N VAL A 240 10.34 -9.11 -14.04
CA VAL A 240 11.71 -8.61 -14.27
C VAL A 240 11.86 -7.97 -15.64
N ALA A 241 11.32 -8.59 -16.70
CA ALA A 241 11.50 -8.13 -18.06
C ALA A 241 10.58 -6.97 -18.45
N VAL A 242 9.41 -6.83 -17.79
CA VAL A 242 8.39 -5.84 -18.18
C VAL A 242 8.08 -4.87 -17.06
N ILE A 243 7.69 -5.36 -15.88
CA ILE A 243 7.20 -4.51 -14.78
C ILE A 243 8.33 -3.66 -14.18
N LEU A 244 9.51 -4.23 -13.99
CA LEU A 244 10.67 -3.50 -13.47
C LEU A 244 11.08 -2.33 -14.38
N PRO A 245 11.21 -2.48 -15.72
CA PRO A 245 11.36 -1.35 -16.63
C PRO A 245 10.18 -0.37 -16.59
N ALA A 246 8.94 -0.84 -16.50
CA ALA A 246 7.77 0.02 -16.43
C ALA A 246 7.82 0.95 -15.20
N PHE A 247 8.21 0.46 -14.03
CA PHE A 247 8.43 1.29 -12.84
C PHE A 247 9.52 2.35 -13.06
N LYS A 248 10.64 2.01 -13.73
CA LYS A 248 11.70 2.99 -14.04
C LYS A 248 11.19 4.09 -14.96
N ILE A 249 10.41 3.74 -15.98
CA ILE A 249 9.80 4.70 -16.90
C ILE A 249 8.81 5.59 -16.14
N LEU A 250 7.91 4.99 -15.35
CA LEU A 250 6.90 5.74 -14.58
C LEU A 250 7.52 6.69 -13.55
N MET A 251 8.64 6.30 -12.95
CA MET A 251 9.43 7.18 -12.08
C MET A 251 9.85 8.45 -12.83
N VAL A 252 10.44 8.32 -14.02
CA VAL A 252 10.88 9.45 -14.84
C VAL A 252 9.70 10.28 -15.35
N VAL A 253 8.65 9.63 -15.87
CA VAL A 253 7.44 10.32 -16.35
C VAL A 253 6.77 11.11 -15.22
N ALA A 254 6.68 10.54 -14.01
CA ALA A 254 6.13 11.25 -12.85
C ALA A 254 6.96 12.49 -12.49
N LEU A 255 8.30 12.41 -12.53
CA LEU A 255 9.17 13.58 -12.32
C LEU A 255 9.01 14.64 -13.40
N ILE A 256 8.91 14.24 -14.66
CA ILE A 256 8.67 15.17 -15.78
C ILE A 256 7.32 15.88 -15.58
N VAL A 257 6.26 15.14 -15.24
CA VAL A 257 4.95 15.73 -14.95
C VAL A 257 5.03 16.68 -13.76
N ALA A 258 5.71 16.31 -12.67
CA ALA A 258 5.91 17.18 -11.52
C ALA A 258 6.61 18.50 -11.92
N ALA A 259 7.69 18.42 -12.71
CA ALA A 259 8.43 19.58 -13.18
C ALA A 259 7.58 20.47 -14.11
N VAL A 260 6.89 19.88 -15.08
CA VAL A 260 5.97 20.59 -15.99
C VAL A 260 4.88 21.29 -15.20
N MET A 261 4.28 20.63 -14.21
CA MET A 261 3.25 21.24 -13.36
C MET A 261 3.84 22.39 -12.53
N TYR A 262 4.94 22.17 -11.83
CA TYR A 262 5.58 23.20 -11.02
C TYR A 262 5.92 24.45 -11.84
N LEU A 263 6.59 24.27 -12.99
CA LEU A 263 6.94 25.37 -13.90
C LEU A 263 5.70 26.06 -14.46
N TRP A 264 4.68 25.30 -14.87
CA TRP A 264 3.44 25.88 -15.40
C TRP A 264 2.76 26.77 -14.36
N PHE A 265 2.66 26.31 -13.11
CA PHE A 265 2.05 27.07 -12.03
C PHE A 265 2.91 28.25 -11.54
N ALA A 266 4.24 28.10 -11.53
CA ALA A 266 5.17 29.16 -11.13
C ALA A 266 5.16 30.35 -12.11
N PHE A 267 5.18 30.08 -13.42
CA PHE A 267 5.35 31.13 -14.43
C PHE A 267 4.04 31.61 -15.08
N PHE A 268 3.01 30.77 -15.19
CA PHE A 268 1.85 31.07 -16.03
C PHE A 268 0.52 31.21 -15.28
N SER A 269 0.47 30.90 -13.98
CA SER A 269 -0.77 30.93 -13.18
C SER A 269 -1.44 32.31 -13.09
N GLY A 270 -0.68 33.40 -13.22
CA GLY A 270 -1.18 34.78 -13.17
C GLY A 270 -1.68 35.36 -14.51
N GLN A 271 -1.42 34.69 -15.63
CA GLN A 271 -1.72 35.23 -16.96
C GLN A 271 -3.10 34.75 -17.45
N ALA A 272 -4.12 35.58 -17.22
CA ALA A 272 -5.53 35.28 -17.48
C ALA A 272 -5.89 34.96 -18.95
N LYS A 273 -5.01 35.21 -19.91
CA LYS A 273 -5.25 35.04 -21.36
C LYS A 273 -4.71 33.73 -21.96
N LEU A 274 -3.93 32.93 -21.22
CA LEU A 274 -3.38 31.70 -21.79
C LEU A 274 -4.43 30.58 -21.83
N ARG A 275 -4.94 30.34 -23.04
CA ARG A 275 -5.78 29.20 -23.48
C ARG A 275 -5.13 27.82 -23.26
N LYS A 276 -3.96 27.75 -22.62
CA LYS A 276 -3.13 26.54 -22.44
C LYS A 276 -3.38 25.80 -21.12
N ARG A 277 -4.58 25.90 -20.54
CA ARG A 277 -4.98 25.14 -19.33
C ARG A 277 -5.01 23.63 -19.55
N HIS A 278 -5.16 23.22 -20.80
CA HIS A 278 -5.13 21.81 -21.18
C HIS A 278 -3.77 21.14 -20.92
N ILE A 279 -2.67 21.89 -20.73
CA ILE A 279 -1.35 21.30 -20.43
C ILE A 279 -1.41 20.44 -19.16
N VAL A 280 -2.09 20.90 -18.11
CA VAL A 280 -2.21 20.12 -16.86
C VAL A 280 -3.01 18.84 -17.10
N SER A 281 -4.15 18.93 -17.82
CA SER A 281 -4.93 17.73 -18.15
C SER A 281 -4.18 16.78 -19.07
N TYR A 282 -3.40 17.28 -20.04
CA TYR A 282 -2.58 16.47 -20.92
C TYR A 282 -1.44 15.79 -20.15
N ALA A 283 -0.76 16.49 -19.24
CA ALA A 283 0.31 15.92 -18.44
C ALA A 283 -0.21 14.77 -17.54
N ILE A 284 -1.37 14.97 -16.91
CA ILE A 284 -2.03 13.92 -16.12
C ILE A 284 -2.46 12.77 -17.03
N ALA A 285 -3.10 13.06 -18.18
CA ALA A 285 -3.54 12.03 -19.12
C ALA A 285 -2.36 11.19 -19.65
N VAL A 286 -1.25 11.82 -20.00
CA VAL A 286 -0.02 11.15 -20.42
C VAL A 286 0.47 10.21 -19.32
N TYR A 287 0.59 10.68 -18.08
CA TYR A 287 0.98 9.81 -16.97
C TYR A 287 0.03 8.62 -16.80
N VAL A 288 -1.28 8.85 -16.84
CA VAL A 288 -2.28 7.78 -16.72
C VAL A 288 -2.17 6.77 -17.87
N ILE A 289 -1.94 7.23 -19.10
CA ILE A 289 -1.72 6.35 -20.25
C ILE A 289 -0.46 5.50 -20.04
N PHE A 290 0.67 6.10 -19.67
CA PHE A 290 1.89 5.35 -19.38
C PHE A 290 1.67 4.33 -18.25
N TYR A 291 0.92 4.70 -17.22
CA TYR A 291 0.61 3.81 -16.10
C TYR A 291 -0.25 2.62 -16.55
N VAL A 292 -1.38 2.87 -17.22
CA VAL A 292 -2.28 1.81 -17.68
C VAL A 292 -1.58 0.90 -18.70
N VAL A 293 -0.89 1.49 -19.67
CA VAL A 293 -0.18 0.71 -20.69
C VAL A 293 0.95 -0.10 -20.05
N GLY A 294 1.82 0.53 -19.26
CA GLY A 294 3.01 -0.12 -18.71
C GLY A 294 2.74 -1.15 -17.60
N MET A 295 1.68 -0.95 -16.80
CA MET A 295 1.40 -1.83 -15.64
C MET A 295 0.26 -2.82 -15.87
N MET A 296 -0.65 -2.57 -16.82
CA MET A 296 -1.82 -3.43 -17.04
C MET A 296 -1.79 -4.08 -18.42
N VAL A 297 -1.62 -3.28 -19.47
CA VAL A 297 -1.74 -3.78 -20.86
C VAL A 297 -0.51 -4.60 -21.25
N VAL A 298 0.70 -4.01 -21.16
CA VAL A 298 1.93 -4.68 -21.63
C VAL A 298 2.24 -5.95 -20.83
N PRO A 299 2.19 -5.96 -19.48
CA PRO A 299 2.41 -7.18 -18.72
C PRO A 299 1.38 -8.27 -19.06
N GLY A 300 0.10 -7.91 -19.18
CA GLY A 300 -0.95 -8.87 -19.55
C GLY A 300 -0.73 -9.50 -20.92
N VAL A 301 -0.31 -8.72 -21.92
CA VAL A 301 0.00 -9.22 -23.27
C VAL A 301 1.24 -10.11 -23.26
N VAL A 302 2.31 -9.69 -22.57
CA VAL A 302 3.55 -10.50 -22.50
C VAL A 302 3.28 -11.82 -21.76
N GLN A 303 2.53 -11.77 -20.66
CA GLN A 303 2.18 -12.98 -19.90
C GLN A 303 1.36 -13.95 -20.75
N SER A 304 0.31 -13.49 -21.44
CA SER A 304 -0.59 -14.37 -22.19
C SER A 304 -0.01 -14.85 -23.52
N MET A 305 0.74 -14.02 -24.23
CA MET A 305 1.19 -14.31 -25.60
C MET A 305 2.63 -14.84 -25.68
N LYS A 306 3.46 -14.58 -24.67
CA LYS A 306 4.88 -14.98 -24.68
C LYS A 306 5.22 -15.96 -23.56
N VAL A 307 4.81 -15.66 -22.33
CA VAL A 307 5.19 -16.47 -21.16
C VAL A 307 4.35 -17.73 -21.06
N ALA A 308 3.03 -17.62 -20.94
CA ALA A 308 2.15 -18.77 -20.77
C ALA A 308 2.31 -19.86 -21.86
N PRO A 309 2.52 -19.54 -23.15
CA PRO A 309 2.75 -20.57 -24.18
C PRO A 309 4.11 -21.27 -24.06
N ASN A 310 5.10 -20.68 -23.38
CA ASN A 310 6.46 -21.20 -23.26
C ASN A 310 7.00 -21.04 -21.82
N GLU A 311 6.16 -21.39 -20.86
CA GLU A 311 6.38 -21.08 -19.44
C GLU A 311 7.60 -21.83 -18.90
N ILE A 312 7.75 -23.10 -19.28
CA ILE A 312 8.86 -23.95 -18.82
C ILE A 312 10.23 -23.35 -19.16
N ASN A 313 10.39 -22.67 -20.29
CA ASN A 313 11.68 -22.12 -20.68
C ASN A 313 11.92 -20.72 -20.10
N LEU A 314 10.86 -19.88 -20.05
CA LEU A 314 10.98 -18.50 -19.61
C LEU A 314 10.97 -18.35 -18.09
N GLU A 315 10.21 -19.19 -17.38
CA GLU A 315 10.10 -19.14 -15.91
C GLU A 315 11.10 -20.06 -15.20
N LYS A 316 11.73 -21.04 -15.89
CA LYS A 316 12.72 -21.96 -15.30
C LYS A 316 13.76 -21.29 -14.38
N PRO A 317 14.49 -20.23 -14.79
CA PRO A 317 15.49 -19.63 -13.90
C PRO A 317 14.87 -19.02 -12.63
N TYR A 318 13.63 -18.53 -12.70
CA TYR A 318 12.92 -17.96 -11.55
C TYR A 318 12.38 -19.06 -10.64
N ILE A 319 11.90 -20.17 -11.20
CA ILE A 319 11.45 -21.34 -10.46
C ILE A 319 12.62 -22.00 -9.73
N GLU A 320 13.76 -22.20 -10.39
CA GLU A 320 14.98 -22.74 -9.77
C GLU A 320 15.42 -21.90 -8.57
N LYS A 321 15.42 -20.57 -8.72
CA LYS A 321 15.75 -19.66 -7.61
C LYS A 321 14.70 -19.68 -6.50
N ASN A 322 13.42 -19.82 -6.84
CA ASN A 322 12.38 -19.98 -5.82
C ASN A 322 12.55 -21.27 -5.02
N ILE A 323 12.85 -22.39 -5.68
CA ILE A 323 13.13 -23.67 -5.01
C ILE A 323 14.35 -23.52 -4.09
N GLU A 324 15.44 -22.93 -4.57
CA GLU A 324 16.66 -22.68 -3.79
C GLU A 324 16.35 -21.84 -2.53
N PHE A 325 15.72 -20.68 -2.69
CA PHE A 325 15.40 -19.81 -1.55
C PHE A 325 14.35 -20.41 -0.61
N THR A 326 13.43 -21.24 -1.11
CA THR A 326 12.48 -21.98 -0.28
C THR A 326 13.21 -23.04 0.55
N LYS A 327 14.14 -23.80 -0.05
CA LYS A 327 14.96 -24.76 0.68
C LYS A 327 15.75 -24.07 1.79
N ILE A 328 16.41 -22.96 1.49
CA ILE A 328 17.14 -22.18 2.50
C ILE A 328 16.20 -21.67 3.61
N ALA A 329 15.02 -21.15 3.26
CA ALA A 329 14.07 -20.61 4.24
C ALA A 329 13.53 -21.67 5.21
N TYR A 330 13.35 -22.90 4.74
CA TYR A 330 12.91 -24.03 5.57
C TYR A 330 14.07 -24.83 6.19
N GLY A 331 15.33 -24.46 5.91
CA GLY A 331 16.51 -25.21 6.37
C GLY A 331 16.65 -26.59 5.72
N LEU A 332 16.14 -26.75 4.49
CA LEU A 332 16.19 -27.99 3.71
C LEU A 332 17.44 -28.11 2.81
N ASP A 333 18.33 -27.14 2.88
CA ASP A 333 19.60 -27.10 2.15
C ASP A 333 20.66 -28.04 2.74
N ASN A 334 20.50 -28.48 4.00
CA ASN A 334 21.41 -29.39 4.71
C ASN A 334 20.73 -30.69 5.17
N VAL A 335 19.79 -31.21 4.39
CA VAL A 335 19.13 -32.49 4.69
C VAL A 335 19.96 -33.63 4.12
N GLU A 336 20.23 -34.63 4.94
CA GLU A 336 20.86 -35.87 4.51
C GLU A 336 19.79 -36.76 3.87
N GLU A 337 19.84 -36.91 2.55
CA GLU A 337 18.98 -37.85 1.84
C GLU A 337 19.51 -39.27 2.08
N GLN A 338 18.74 -40.10 2.77
CA GLN A 338 19.02 -41.52 2.93
C GLN A 338 18.13 -42.29 1.96
N GLU A 339 18.76 -42.97 1.01
CA GLU A 339 18.07 -43.96 0.20
C GLU A 339 17.69 -45.13 1.12
N PHE A 340 16.38 -45.31 1.35
CA PHE A 340 15.88 -46.50 2.00
C PHE A 340 15.83 -47.61 0.96
N ASP A 341 16.94 -48.35 0.85
CA ASP A 341 17.00 -49.52 -0.01
C ASP A 341 16.17 -50.62 0.64
N VAL A 342 15.05 -50.98 0.01
CA VAL A 342 14.20 -52.07 0.50
C VAL A 342 14.95 -53.37 0.25
N GLU A 343 15.64 -53.88 1.27
CA GLU A 343 16.32 -55.19 1.19
C GLU A 343 15.30 -56.27 0.81
N ALA A 344 15.45 -56.82 -0.41
CA ALA A 344 14.52 -57.78 -1.00
C ALA A 344 14.70 -59.23 -0.51
N GLU A 345 15.55 -59.48 0.50
CA GLU A 345 15.73 -60.84 1.04
C GLU A 345 14.60 -61.23 1.99
N LEU A 346 13.47 -61.61 1.38
CA LEU A 346 12.37 -62.30 2.05
C LEU A 346 12.84 -63.68 2.55
N SER A 347 12.98 -63.83 3.86
CA SER A 347 13.15 -65.14 4.50
C SER A 347 11.83 -65.61 5.12
N ALA A 348 11.67 -66.93 5.27
CA ALA A 348 10.50 -67.50 5.95
C ALA A 348 10.35 -66.95 7.38
N GLN A 349 11.47 -66.72 8.08
CA GLN A 349 11.47 -66.11 9.42
C GLN A 349 10.98 -64.66 9.44
N VAL A 350 11.29 -63.87 8.41
CA VAL A 350 10.78 -62.49 8.29
C VAL A 350 9.27 -62.49 8.04
N LEU A 351 8.77 -63.41 7.22
CA LEU A 351 7.34 -63.56 6.96
C LEU A 351 6.57 -64.03 8.19
N ASP A 352 7.10 -65.02 8.92
CA ASP A 352 6.49 -65.54 10.14
C ASP A 352 6.40 -64.46 11.24
N ASN A 353 7.42 -63.58 11.33
CA ASN A 353 7.45 -62.46 12.26
C ASN A 353 6.57 -61.27 11.84
N ALA A 354 6.18 -61.19 10.57
CA ALA A 354 5.35 -60.13 10.01
C ALA A 354 3.87 -60.55 9.82
N SER A 355 3.41 -61.56 10.56
CA SER A 355 2.06 -62.15 10.43
C SER A 355 0.93 -61.11 10.49
N GLU A 356 0.99 -60.13 11.40
CA GLU A 356 0.00 -59.05 11.47
C GLU A 356 -0.06 -58.19 10.19
N THR A 357 1.07 -58.01 9.49
CA THR A 357 1.12 -57.27 8.23
C THR A 357 0.62 -58.13 7.07
N ILE A 358 1.01 -59.41 7.03
CA ILE A 358 0.58 -60.36 5.99
C ILE A 358 -0.92 -60.60 6.06
N ASP A 359 -1.47 -60.82 7.26
CA ASP A 359 -2.89 -61.10 7.47
C ASP A 359 -3.78 -59.91 7.08
N ASN A 360 -3.23 -58.70 7.10
CA ASN A 360 -3.90 -57.46 6.72
C ASN A 360 -3.46 -56.89 5.37
N VAL A 361 -2.56 -57.58 4.64
CA VAL A 361 -2.07 -57.08 3.35
C VAL A 361 -3.23 -57.05 2.37
N ARG A 362 -3.54 -55.87 1.84
CA ARG A 362 -4.59 -55.74 0.84
C ARG A 362 -4.06 -56.27 -0.47
N ILE A 363 -4.76 -57.24 -1.05
CA ILE A 363 -4.52 -57.65 -2.43
C ILE A 363 -5.01 -56.53 -3.34
N LEU A 364 -4.05 -55.85 -3.95
CA LEU A 364 -4.24 -54.70 -4.83
C LEU A 364 -4.12 -55.18 -6.28
N ASP A 365 -5.21 -55.09 -7.06
CA ASP A 365 -5.17 -55.37 -8.49
C ASP A 365 -4.73 -54.10 -9.24
N TRP A 366 -3.62 -54.17 -9.97
CA TRP A 366 -3.06 -53.03 -10.68
C TRP A 366 -4.01 -52.43 -11.71
N ARG A 367 -4.95 -53.20 -12.27
CA ARG A 367 -5.87 -52.75 -13.33
C ARG A 367 -6.86 -51.67 -12.85
N PRO A 368 -7.67 -51.91 -11.80
CA PRO A 368 -8.52 -50.87 -11.23
C PRO A 368 -7.71 -49.74 -10.58
N LEU A 369 -6.57 -50.04 -9.95
CA LEU A 369 -5.73 -49.02 -9.33
C LEU A 369 -5.18 -48.04 -10.35
N THR A 370 -4.58 -48.52 -11.44
CA THR A 370 -4.07 -47.67 -12.51
C THR A 370 -5.17 -46.73 -13.02
N LYS A 371 -6.39 -47.23 -13.20
CA LYS A 371 -7.53 -46.41 -13.62
C LYS A 371 -7.91 -45.34 -12.59
N THR A 372 -7.98 -45.70 -11.30
CA THR A 372 -8.28 -44.76 -10.22
C THR A 372 -7.18 -43.73 -10.04
N TYR A 373 -5.91 -44.12 -10.13
CA TYR A 373 -4.78 -43.21 -10.01
C TYR A 373 -4.67 -42.28 -11.22
N LYS A 374 -4.91 -42.75 -12.44
CA LYS A 374 -5.09 -41.84 -13.58
C LYS A 374 -6.21 -40.83 -13.32
N GLN A 375 -7.36 -41.29 -12.81
CA GLN A 375 -8.47 -40.37 -12.54
C GLN A 375 -8.21 -39.35 -11.41
N THR A 376 -7.39 -39.71 -10.40
CA THR A 376 -7.23 -38.91 -9.17
C THR A 376 -5.89 -38.20 -9.05
N GLN A 377 -4.82 -38.76 -9.62
CA GLN A 377 -3.43 -38.31 -9.50
C GLN A 377 -2.80 -37.91 -10.83
N GLU A 378 -3.47 -38.10 -11.97
CA GLU A 378 -3.04 -37.50 -13.24
C GLU A 378 -3.33 -35.99 -13.17
N ILE A 379 -2.44 -35.27 -12.47
CA ILE A 379 -2.61 -33.85 -12.15
C ILE A 379 -2.61 -32.99 -13.44
N ARG A 380 -2.13 -33.54 -14.56
CA ARG A 380 -2.00 -32.85 -15.86
C ARG A 380 -2.14 -33.82 -17.04
N LEU A 381 -2.82 -33.36 -18.10
CA LEU A 381 -3.09 -34.09 -19.35
C LEU A 381 -1.86 -34.50 -20.20
N TYR A 382 -0.64 -34.20 -19.74
CA TYR A 382 0.60 -34.51 -20.45
C TYR A 382 1.51 -35.47 -19.67
N TYR A 383 1.09 -35.91 -18.49
CA TYR A 383 1.71 -37.00 -17.76
C TYR A 383 0.78 -38.20 -17.87
N ASP A 384 1.24 -39.31 -18.43
CA ASP A 384 0.51 -40.57 -18.40
C ASP A 384 1.18 -41.53 -17.40
N LEU A 385 0.37 -42.18 -16.57
CA LEU A 385 0.83 -43.24 -15.69
C LEU A 385 0.81 -44.56 -16.49
N GLU A 386 1.96 -45.00 -16.99
CA GLU A 386 2.02 -46.19 -17.88
C GLU A 386 1.51 -47.48 -17.20
N GLY A 387 1.59 -47.57 -15.87
CA GLY A 387 1.07 -48.67 -15.08
C GLY A 387 1.44 -48.53 -13.60
N ILE A 388 0.94 -49.44 -12.78
CA ILE A 388 1.39 -49.64 -11.40
C ILE A 388 1.84 -51.10 -11.34
N ASP A 389 3.13 -51.30 -11.13
CA ASP A 389 3.82 -52.59 -11.08
C ASP A 389 3.73 -53.27 -9.71
#